data_AF-A0A7J0DZT0-F1
#
_entry.id   AF-A0A7J0DZT0-F1
#
_cell.length_a   1.000
_cell.length_b   1.000
_cell.length_c   1.000
_cell.angle_alpha   90.00
_cell.angle_beta   90.00
_cell.angle_gamma   90.00
#
_symmetry.space_group_name_H-M   'P 1'
#
loop_
_entity.id
_entity.type
_entity.pdbx_description
1 polymer ?
#
loop_
_entity_poly.entity_id
_entity_poly.type
_entity_poly.pdbx_seq_one_letter_code
_entity_poly.pdbx_strand_id
1 'polypeptide(L)' 'MGQIQYSEKYFDDIYEYRHVVLPPEVVKLLAKNWLLSEKMME' A
#
# COMPACT_ATOMS: atom_id res chain seq x y z
N MET A 1 18.20 -3.02 -0.84
CA MET A 1 17.07 -3.44 0.01
C MET A 1 15.93 -2.48 -0.25
N GLY A 2 14.92 -2.92 -0.98
CA GLY A 2 13.82 -2.03 -1.39
C GLY A 2 12.99 -1.61 -0.19
N GLN A 3 13.20 -0.40 0.31
CA GLN A 3 12.36 0.17 1.35
C GLN A 3 10.97 0.46 0.78
N ILE A 4 9.95 0.16 1.58
CA ILE A 4 8.58 0.57 1.30
C ILE A 4 8.54 2.10 1.33
N GLN A 5 8.05 2.71 0.25
CA GLN A 5 7.90 4.15 0.20
C GLN A 5 6.46 4.52 0.53
N TYR A 6 6.32 5.41 1.51
CA TYR A 6 5.05 5.98 1.90
C TYR A 6 5.00 7.40 1.38
N SER A 7 3.95 7.71 0.64
CA SER A 7 3.76 9.08 0.19
C SER A 7 3.04 9.92 1.22
N GLU A 8 3.00 11.22 0.94
CA GLU A 8 2.32 12.19 1.75
C GLU A 8 0.82 11.86 1.82
N LYS A 9 0.24 12.10 3.00
CA LYS A 9 -1.19 11.92 3.21
C LYS A 9 -1.91 13.06 2.50
N TYR A 10 -2.89 12.71 1.70
CA TYR A 10 -3.78 13.68 1.07
C TYR A 10 -5.20 13.42 1.56
N PHE A 11 -5.97 14.50 1.64
CA PHE A 11 -7.28 14.50 2.28
C PHE A 11 -8.28 15.11 1.31
N ASP A 12 -9.42 14.47 1.20
CA ASP A 12 -10.64 15.09 0.67
C ASP A 12 -11.51 15.54 1.86
N ASP A 13 -12.68 16.12 1.62
CA ASP A 13 -13.57 16.62 2.68
C ASP A 13 -14.06 15.54 3.67
N ILE A 14 -13.95 14.26 3.32
CA ILE A 14 -14.56 13.14 4.06
C ILE A 14 -13.53 12.09 4.50
N TYR A 15 -12.42 11.92 3.75
CA TYR A 15 -11.49 10.81 3.96
C TYR A 15 -10.02 11.22 3.82
N GLU A 16 -9.14 10.51 4.56
CA GLU A 16 -7.68 10.57 4.42
C GLU A 16 -7.21 9.40 3.54
N TYR A 17 -6.37 9.70 2.57
CA TYR A 17 -5.76 8.74 1.67
C TYR A 17 -4.24 8.81 1.75
N ARG A 18 -3.61 7.65 1.55
CA ARG A 18 -2.17 7.52 1.37
C ARG A 18 -1.90 6.39 0.39
N HIS A 19 -0.98 6.61 -0.53
CA HIS A 19 -0.45 5.53 -1.35
C HIS A 19 0.84 4.97 -0.77
N VAL A 20 0.96 3.64 -0.84
CA VAL A 20 2.14 2.90 -0.39
C VAL A 20 2.74 2.19 -1.59
N VAL A 21 4.00 2.49 -1.88
CA VAL A 21 4.75 1.86 -2.97
C VAL A 21 5.56 0.71 -2.39
N LEU A 22 5.14 -0.49 -2.74
CA LEU A 22 5.82 -1.72 -2.35
C LEU A 22 6.97 -2.02 -3.32
N PRO A 23 8.09 -2.59 -2.83
CA PRO A 23 9.17 -3.05 -3.69
C PRO A 23 8.70 -4.22 -4.59
N PRO A 24 9.28 -4.36 -5.79
CA PRO A 24 8.83 -5.33 -6.80
C PRO A 24 8.92 -6.79 -6.32
N GLU A 25 9.79 -7.09 -5.36
CA GLU A 25 9.95 -8.43 -4.76
C GLU A 25 8.71 -8.82 -3.94
N VAL A 26 8.15 -7.87 -3.18
CA VAL A 26 6.93 -8.06 -2.38
C VAL A 26 5.69 -8.11 -3.27
N VAL A 27 5.64 -7.28 -4.31
CA VAL A 27 4.53 -7.28 -5.30
C VAL A 27 4.43 -8.62 -6.04
N LYS A 28 5.55 -9.32 -6.28
CA LYS A 28 5.53 -10.66 -6.89
C LYS A 28 4.97 -11.74 -5.96
N LEU A 29 5.11 -11.57 -4.65
CA LEU A 29 4.55 -12.48 -3.64
C LEU A 29 3.05 -12.24 -3.42
N LEU A 30 2.58 -11.01 -3.63
CA LEU A 30 1.18 -10.64 -3.52
C LEU A 30 0.41 -10.97 -4.81
N ALA A 31 -0.75 -11.62 -4.69
CA ALA A 31 -1.62 -11.90 -5.82
C ALA A 31 -2.27 -10.60 -6.34
N LYS A 32 -2.08 -10.29 -7.63
CA LYS A 32 -2.49 -9.02 -8.27
C LYS A 32 -3.99 -8.69 -8.26
N ASN A 33 -4.87 -9.60 -7.85
CA ASN A 33 -6.32 -9.44 -8.00
C ASN A 33 -7.08 -9.38 -6.68
N TRP A 34 -6.41 -9.20 -5.56
CA TRP A 34 -7.04 -9.14 -4.24
C TRP A 34 -6.91 -7.76 -3.63
N LEU A 35 -8.07 -7.21 -3.22
CA LEU A 35 -8.10 -6.15 -2.22
C LEU A 35 -7.57 -6.74 -0.92
N LEU A 36 -6.49 -6.16 -0.40
CA LEU A 36 -5.90 -6.59 0.87
C LEU A 36 -6.82 -6.12 2.00
N SER A 37 -7.27 -7.05 2.83
CA SER A 37 -7.88 -6.69 4.12
C SER A 37 -6.82 -6.16 5.08
N GLU A 38 -7.22 -5.34 6.05
CA GLU A 38 -6.34 -4.76 7.08
C GLU A 38 -5.45 -5.83 7.75
N LYS A 39 -6.00 -7.03 8.01
CA LYS A 39 -5.29 -8.17 8.59
C LYS A 39 -4.10 -8.70 7.76
N MET A 40 -4.08 -8.44 6.45
CA MET A 40 -2.95 -8.80 5.57
C MET A 40 -1.89 -7.70 5.49
N MET A 41 -2.22 -6.49 5.96
CA MET A 41 -1.33 -5.34 5.96
C MET A 41 -0.58 -5.16 7.31
N GLU A 42 -1.00 -5.87 8.36
CA GLU A 42 -0.38 -5.90 9.70
C GLU A 42 0.92 -6.72 9.74
#